data_AF-A0A163XW38-F1
#
_entry.id   AF-A0A163XW38-F1
#
_cell.length_a   1.000
_cell.length_b   1.000
_cell.length_c   1.000
_cell.angle_alpha   90.00
_cell.angle_beta   90.00
_cell.angle_gamma   90.00
#
_symmetry.space_group_name_H-M   'P 1'
#
loop_
_entity.id
_entity.type
_entity.pdbx_description
1 polymer ?
#
loop_
_entity_poly.entity_id
_entity_poly.type
_entity_poly.pdbx_seq_one_letter_code
_entity_poly.pdbx_strand_id
1 'polypeptide(L)' 'MRAPLLTLGILAFLIGTLWIGQGTGLVNWPKSSFMISQMQWAYYGAALAALGVGLMGLALARR' A
#
# COMPACT_ATOMS: atom_id res chain seq x y z
N MET A 1 5.12 3.78 21.05
CA MET A 1 5.78 3.68 19.72
C MET A 1 5.22 2.55 18.85
N ARG A 2 5.03 1.33 19.39
CA ARG A 2 4.65 0.15 18.58
C ARG A 2 3.27 0.24 17.91
N ALA A 3 2.21 0.57 18.66
CA ALA A 3 0.85 0.62 18.13
C ALA A 3 0.72 1.60 16.94
N PRO A 4 1.19 2.87 17.01
CA PRO A 4 1.15 3.78 15.87
C PRO A 4 1.89 3.27 14.63
N LEU A 5 3.08 2.67 14.80
CA LEU A 5 3.86 2.13 13.68
C LEU A 5 3.17 0.96 13.00
N LEU A 6 2.54 0.06 13.77
CA LEU A 6 1.74 -1.03 13.22
C LEU A 6 0.51 -0.52 12.48
N THR A 7 -0.25 0.41 13.07
CA THR A 7 -1.44 0.98 12.43
C THR A 7 -1.10 1.66 11.11
N LEU A 8 -0.08 2.54 11.10
CA LEU A 8 0.37 3.20 9.89
C LEU A 8 0.92 2.21 8.86
N GLY A 9 1.67 1.21 9.31
CA GLY A 9 2.22 0.18 8.44
C GLY A 9 1.15 -0.67 7.75
N ILE A 10 0.12 -1.08 8.49
CA ILE A 10 -1.03 -1.84 7.95
C ILE A 10 -1.81 -0.98 6.94
N LEU A 11 -2.11 0.28 7.28
CA LEU A 11 -2.83 1.17 6.37
C LEU A 11 -2.05 1.43 5.08
N ALA A 12 -0.75 1.74 5.19
CA ALA A 12 0.12 1.93 4.02
C ALA A 12 0.18 0.67 3.15
N PHE A 13 0.29 -0.51 3.77
CA PHE A 13 0.28 -1.78 3.04
C PHE A 13 -1.03 -1.98 2.27
N LEU A 14 -2.18 -1.86 2.93
CA LEU A 14 -3.48 -2.08 2.30
C LEU A 14 -3.76 -1.09 1.16
N ILE A 15 -3.46 0.20 1.38
CA ILE A 15 -3.62 1.23 0.35
C ILE A 15 -2.67 0.98 -0.82
N GLY A 16 -1.40 0.64 -0.54
CA GLY A 16 -0.42 0.31 -1.56
C GLY A 16 -0.86 -0.88 -2.41
N THR A 17 -1.33 -1.97 -1.80
CA THR A 17 -1.85 -3.12 -2.54
C THR A 17 -3.09 -2.78 -3.38
N LEU A 18 -3.98 -1.92 -2.87
CA LEU A 18 -5.12 -1.45 -3.66
C LEU A 18 -4.65 -0.70 -4.91
N TRP A 19 -3.65 0.17 -4.78
CA TRP A 19 -3.10 0.91 -5.92
C TRP A 19 -2.39 0.01 -6.93
N ILE A 20 -1.70 -1.05 -6.45
CA ILE A 20 -1.18 -2.12 -7.33
C ILE A 20 -2.31 -2.77 -8.10
N GLY A 21 -3.39 -3.17 -7.40
CA GLY A 21 -4.56 -3.77 -8.02
C GLY A 21 -5.17 -2.86 -9.09
N GLN A 22 -5.33 -1.57 -8.81
CA GLN A 22 -5.87 -0.62 -9.78
C GLN A 22 -4.92 -0.38 -10.96
N GLY A 23 -3.63 -0.10 -10.70
CA GLY A 23 -2.65 0.18 -11.75
C GLY A 23 -2.39 -1.00 -12.69
N THR A 24 -2.53 -2.23 -12.20
CA THR A 24 -2.44 -3.46 -13.01
C THR A 24 -3.74 -3.85 -13.71
N GLY A 25 -4.86 -3.18 -13.40
CA GLY A 25 -6.19 -3.52 -13.93
C GLY A 25 -6.83 -4.76 -13.28
N LEU A 26 -6.23 -5.30 -12.21
CA LEU A 26 -6.80 -6.41 -11.43
C LEU A 26 -8.00 -5.95 -10.57
N VAL A 27 -7.99 -4.70 -10.11
CA VAL A 27 -9.05 -4.09 -9.31
C VAL A 27 -9.61 -2.88 -10.06
N ASN A 28 -10.83 -3.01 -10.60
CA ASN A 28 -11.46 -1.98 -11.43
C ASN A 28 -12.58 -1.26 -10.68
N TRP A 29 -12.28 -0.76 -9.48
CA TRP A 29 -13.24 -0.06 -8.63
C TRP A 29 -12.61 1.16 -7.93
N PRO A 30 -13.34 2.29 -7.82
CA PRO A 30 -14.56 2.59 -8.56
C PRO A 30 -14.26 2.70 -10.07
N LYS A 31 -15.22 2.40 -10.94
CA LYS A 31 -15.00 2.40 -12.41
C LYS A 31 -14.54 3.76 -12.96
N SER A 32 -14.85 4.85 -12.26
CA SER A 32 -14.40 6.22 -12.57
C SER A 32 -12.99 6.53 -12.09
N SER A 33 -12.30 5.58 -11.45
CA SER A 33 -10.95 5.80 -10.95
C SER A 33 -9.97 6.03 -12.10
N PHE A 34 -9.27 7.16 -12.05
CA PHE A 34 -8.19 7.54 -12.97
C PHE A 34 -6.94 6.66 -12.82
N MET A 35 -6.91 5.76 -11.84
CA MET A 35 -5.77 4.89 -11.55
C MET A 35 -5.83 3.56 -12.31
N ILE A 36 -7.01 3.17 -12.78
CA ILE A 36 -7.27 1.86 -13.37
C ILE A 36 -6.45 1.66 -14.65
N SER A 37 -5.74 0.53 -14.72
CA SER A 37 -4.89 0.12 -15.85
C SER A 37 -3.77 1.12 -16.19
N GLN A 38 -3.34 1.91 -15.20
CA GLN A 38 -2.25 2.87 -15.32
C GLN A 38 -1.07 2.43 -14.45
N MET A 39 -0.05 1.84 -15.06
CA MET A 39 1.09 1.19 -14.37
C MET A 39 1.85 2.10 -13.40
N GLN A 40 1.84 3.42 -13.60
CA GLN A 40 2.39 4.40 -12.65
C GLN A 40 1.83 4.21 -11.23
N TRP A 41 0.54 3.90 -11.10
CA TRP A 41 -0.10 3.64 -9.81
C TRP A 41 0.31 2.32 -9.20
N ALA A 42 0.65 1.33 -10.03
CA ALA A 42 1.21 0.08 -9.53
C ALA A 42 2.60 0.31 -8.92
N TYR A 43 3.45 1.14 -9.54
CA TYR A 43 4.74 1.51 -8.97
C TYR A 43 4.62 2.30 -7.66
N TYR A 44 3.73 3.30 -7.62
CA TYR A 44 3.47 4.06 -6.38
C TYR A 44 2.90 3.15 -5.29
N GLY A 45 2.00 2.24 -5.64
CA GLY A 45 1.43 1.27 -4.72
C GLY A 45 2.48 0.30 -4.16
N ALA A 46 3.41 -0.18 -5.00
CA ALA A 46 4.51 -1.03 -4.58
C ALA A 46 5.45 -0.32 -3.59
N ALA A 47 5.80 0.93 -3.87
CA ALA A 47 6.61 1.75 -2.96
C ALA A 47 5.90 1.96 -1.61
N LEU A 48 4.61 2.30 -1.63
CA LEU A 48 3.82 2.51 -0.41
C LEU A 48 3.64 1.21 0.40
N ALA A 49 3.39 0.09 -0.28
CA ALA A 49 3.26 -1.22 0.36
C ALA A 49 4.58 -1.66 1.02
N ALA A 50 5.71 -1.47 0.34
CA ALA A 50 7.03 -1.75 0.88
C ALA A 50 7.33 -0.89 2.13
N LEU A 51 6.98 0.40 2.09
CA LEU A 51 7.09 1.27 3.26
C LEU A 51 6.22 0.78 4.43
N GLY A 52 4.99 0.33 4.16
CA GLY A 52 4.12 -0.27 5.16
C GLY A 52 4.75 -1.49 5.85
N VAL A 53 5.33 -2.40 5.07
CA VAL A 53 6.08 -3.56 5.58
C VAL A 53 7.28 -3.12 6.43
N GLY A 54 8.03 -2.10 5.98
CA GLY A 54 9.15 -1.54 6.73
C GLY A 54 8.74 -0.98 8.10
N LEU A 55 7.62 -0.25 8.17
CA LEU A 55 7.07 0.28 9.41
C LEU A 55 6.65 -0.84 10.38
N MET A 56 5.99 -1.87 9.86
CA MET A 56 5.60 -3.04 10.67
C MET A 56 6.83 -3.79 11.18
N GLY A 57 7.83 -4.02 10.32
CA GLY A 57 9.10 -4.64 10.70
C GLY A 57 9.81 -3.86 11.81
N LEU A 58 9.89 -2.53 11.68
CA LEU A 58 10.47 -1.65 12.69
C LEU A 58 9.70 -1.70 14.02
N ALA A 59 8.36 -1.75 13.96
CA ALA A 59 7.52 -1.86 15.15
C ALA A 59 7.73 -3.19 15.90
N LEU A 60 8.05 -4.26 15.16
CA LEU A 60 8.29 -5.60 15.70
C LEU A 60 9.74 -5.80 16.17
N ALA A 61 10.71 -5.14 15.54
CA ALA A 61 12.12 -5.21 15.89
C ALA A 61 12.47 -4.44 17.18
N ARG A 62 11.67 -3.42 17.54
CA ARG A 62 11.82 -2.64 18.78
C ARG A 62 11.13 -3.30 19.99
N ARG A 63 11.13 -4.63 20.06
CA ARG A 63 10.72 -5.40 21.25
C ARG A 63 11.79 -5.35 22.33
#